data_AF-A0A815WM29-F1
#
_entry.id   AF-A0A815WM29-F1
#
_cell.length_a   1.000
_cell.length_b   1.000
_cell.length_c   1.000
_cell.angle_alpha   90.00
_cell.angle_beta   90.00
_cell.angle_gamma   90.00
#
_symmetry.space_group_name_H-M   'P 1'
#
loop_
_entity.id
_entity.type
_entity.pdbx_description
1 polymer ?
#
loop_
_entity_poly.entity_id
_entity_poly.type
_entity_poly.pdbx_seq_one_letter_code
_entity_poly.pdbx_strand_id
1 'polypeptide(L)'
;MTKISQIIDPYHAFWKELQDATGGTYLRRIPNADHVCVGHIISYFLTMRSFYISIYDNQPLPKLQWIKASNNTHGYIRATVDFSIGPKPISAYGYRARTLNDKRRDFRLLIGNPADPKKPMVNPVFWFNTEVVKEIETNTTIIYSLTIENPNDGWEGFFIQINFPGSNGTVLELTTETQIIPDSYPTNDCHDEQCAGSLV
;
A
#
# COMPACT_ATOMS: atom_id res chain seq x y z
N MET A 1 -26.44 11.19 -0.53
CA MET A 1 -25.42 11.65 -1.50
C MET A 1 -24.10 11.02 -1.12
N THR A 2 -23.70 9.96 -1.82
CA THR A 2 -22.40 9.33 -1.65
C THR A 2 -21.36 10.28 -2.23
N LYS A 3 -20.37 10.70 -1.43
CA LYS A 3 -19.30 11.57 -1.91
C LYS A 3 -18.55 10.85 -3.05
N ILE A 4 -18.47 11.49 -4.21
CA ILE A 4 -17.71 10.99 -5.37
C ILE A 4 -16.21 10.82 -5.02
N SER A 5 -15.72 11.48 -3.97
CA SER A 5 -14.37 11.26 -3.43
C SER A 5 -14.11 9.83 -2.94
N GLN A 6 -15.14 9.00 -2.69
CA GLN A 6 -14.99 7.58 -2.36
C GLN A 6 -14.82 6.68 -3.60
N ILE A 7 -15.16 7.17 -4.80
CA ILE A 7 -15.08 6.38 -6.04
C ILE A 7 -13.65 6.39 -6.63
N ILE A 8 -12.83 7.36 -6.25
CA ILE A 8 -11.47 7.54 -6.80
C ILE A 8 -10.44 6.61 -6.12
N ASP A 9 -10.73 6.10 -4.92
CA ASP A 9 -9.91 5.08 -4.24
C ASP A 9 -10.72 3.80 -3.93
N PRO A 10 -10.96 2.94 -4.95
CA PRO A 10 -11.69 1.68 -4.78
C PRO A 10 -10.98 0.73 -3.80
N TYR A 11 -9.70 0.96 -3.49
CA TYR A 11 -8.98 0.16 -2.50
C TYR A 11 -9.53 0.42 -1.09
N HIS A 12 -9.79 1.68 -0.71
CA HIS A 12 -10.16 2.00 0.67
C HIS A 12 -11.52 1.41 1.07
N ALA A 13 -12.50 1.42 0.14
CA ALA A 13 -13.80 0.79 0.39
C ALA A 13 -13.70 -0.74 0.45
N PHE A 14 -13.02 -1.35 -0.51
CA PHE A 14 -12.87 -2.80 -0.59
C PHE A 14 -12.15 -3.41 0.62
N TRP A 15 -11.03 -2.80 1.04
CA TRP A 15 -10.24 -3.34 2.14
C TRP A 15 -10.92 -3.21 3.49
N LYS A 16 -11.73 -2.17 3.69
CA LYS A 16 -12.52 -2.02 4.91
C LYS A 16 -13.55 -3.15 5.03
N GLU A 17 -14.32 -3.41 3.97
CA GLU A 17 -15.31 -4.49 3.96
C GLU A 17 -14.65 -5.86 4.14
N LEU A 18 -13.49 -6.09 3.50
CA LEU A 18 -12.73 -7.32 3.69
C LEU A 18 -12.26 -7.46 5.14
N GLN A 19 -11.71 -6.41 5.73
CA GLN A 19 -11.23 -6.41 7.12
C GLN A 19 -12.37 -6.70 8.10
N ASP A 20 -13.55 -6.11 7.88
CA ASP A 20 -14.76 -6.38 8.67
C ASP A 20 -15.20 -7.86 8.55
N ALA A 21 -15.01 -8.49 7.39
CA ALA A 21 -15.40 -9.88 7.13
C ALA A 21 -14.38 -10.93 7.63
N THR A 22 -13.08 -10.66 7.52
CA THR A 22 -12.01 -11.64 7.79
C THR A 22 -11.25 -11.36 9.09
N GLY A 23 -11.46 -10.20 9.73
CA GLY A 23 -10.73 -9.77 10.93
C GLY A 23 -9.28 -9.38 10.68
N GLY A 24 -8.82 -9.39 9.43
CA GLY A 24 -7.45 -9.06 9.02
C GLY A 24 -7.34 -8.83 7.52
N THR A 25 -6.48 -7.90 7.11
CA THR A 25 -6.39 -7.50 5.70
C THR A 25 -5.19 -8.15 5.01
N TYR A 26 -5.42 -8.81 3.88
CA TYR A 26 -4.40 -9.49 3.09
C TYR A 26 -4.10 -8.71 1.81
N LEU A 27 -3.41 -7.58 1.97
CA LEU A 27 -2.98 -6.75 0.86
C LEU A 27 -1.50 -6.99 0.57
N ARG A 28 -1.12 -7.03 -0.71
CA ARG A 28 0.27 -7.04 -1.17
C ARG A 28 0.46 -6.00 -2.28
N ARG A 29 1.17 -4.91 -1.96
CA ARG A 29 1.67 -3.93 -2.94
C ARG A 29 3.13 -4.21 -3.24
N ILE A 30 3.52 -4.29 -4.52
CA ILE A 30 4.90 -4.54 -4.92
C ILE A 30 5.53 -3.21 -5.32
N PRO A 31 6.61 -2.76 -4.66
CA PRO A 31 7.27 -1.50 -5.01
C PRO A 31 7.83 -1.58 -6.44
N ASN A 32 7.68 -0.50 -7.20
CA ASN A 32 8.21 -0.39 -8.57
C ASN A 32 7.70 -1.48 -9.53
N ALA A 33 6.47 -1.96 -9.33
CA ALA A 33 5.79 -2.83 -10.29
C ALA A 33 4.89 -2.01 -11.22
N ASP A 34 4.81 -2.42 -12.48
CA ASP A 34 3.81 -1.95 -13.42
C ASP A 34 2.52 -2.79 -13.33
N HIS A 35 1.56 -2.52 -14.21
CA HIS A 35 0.24 -3.16 -14.17
C HIS A 35 0.28 -4.68 -14.25
N VAL A 36 1.20 -5.24 -15.04
CA VAL A 36 1.35 -6.70 -15.19
C VAL A 36 2.52 -7.26 -14.37
N CYS A 37 3.15 -6.43 -13.53
CA CYS A 37 4.24 -6.79 -12.64
C CYS A 37 5.43 -7.44 -13.39
N VAL A 38 5.83 -6.88 -14.53
CA VAL A 38 7.01 -7.33 -15.30
C VAL A 38 8.24 -7.27 -14.40
N GLY A 39 9.02 -8.35 -14.37
CA GLY A 39 10.22 -8.44 -13.53
C GLY A 39 9.96 -8.81 -12.07
N HIS A 40 8.69 -8.86 -11.62
CA HIS A 40 8.32 -9.17 -10.23
C HIS A 40 7.65 -10.54 -10.06
N ILE A 41 7.66 -11.40 -11.09
CA ILE A 41 7.00 -12.71 -11.10
C ILE A 41 7.33 -13.58 -9.90
N ILE A 42 8.59 -13.61 -9.51
CA ILE A 42 9.04 -14.42 -8.37
C ILE A 42 8.43 -13.89 -7.06
N SER A 43 8.38 -12.56 -6.87
CA SER A 43 7.86 -11.96 -5.63
C SER A 43 6.37 -12.23 -5.43
N TYR A 44 5.53 -11.95 -6.43
CA TYR A 44 4.10 -12.19 -6.26
C TYR A 44 3.74 -13.66 -6.27
N PHE A 45 4.41 -14.48 -7.09
CA PHE A 45 4.12 -15.91 -7.16
C PHE A 45 4.47 -16.62 -5.84
N LEU A 46 5.62 -16.31 -5.24
CA LEU A 46 6.00 -16.93 -3.95
C LEU A 46 5.06 -16.51 -2.82
N THR A 47 4.62 -15.26 -2.79
CA THR A 47 3.64 -14.78 -1.81
C THR A 47 2.29 -15.49 -1.97
N MET A 48 1.77 -15.57 -3.21
CA MET A 48 0.52 -16.28 -3.51
C MET A 48 0.61 -17.77 -3.19
N ARG A 49 1.74 -18.41 -3.51
CA ARG A 49 2.00 -19.81 -3.14
C ARG A 49 1.98 -19.98 -1.62
N SER A 50 2.65 -19.11 -0.88
CA SER A 50 2.67 -19.15 0.59
C SER A 50 1.25 -19.04 1.14
N PHE A 51 0.47 -18.07 0.65
CA PHE A 51 -0.91 -17.90 1.06
C PHE A 51 -1.78 -19.12 0.76
N TYR A 52 -1.69 -19.66 -0.47
CA TYR A 52 -2.43 -20.84 -0.89
C TYR A 52 -2.11 -22.06 -0.02
N ILE A 53 -0.83 -22.34 0.24
CA ILE A 53 -0.42 -23.48 1.07
C ILE A 53 -0.92 -23.30 2.50
N SER A 54 -0.85 -22.09 3.07
CA SER A 54 -1.39 -21.83 4.41
C SER A 54 -2.89 -22.16 4.50
N ILE A 55 -3.67 -21.81 3.48
CA ILE A 55 -5.09 -22.19 3.43
C ILE A 55 -5.27 -23.70 3.26
N TYR A 56 -4.54 -24.31 2.32
CA TYR A 56 -4.64 -25.74 2.02
C TYR A 56 -4.28 -26.63 3.23
N ASP A 57 -3.23 -26.25 3.98
CA ASP A 57 -2.75 -26.95 5.17
C ASP A 57 -3.48 -26.53 6.47
N ASN A 58 -4.54 -25.71 6.35
CA ASN A 58 -5.30 -25.16 7.48
C ASN A 58 -4.41 -24.48 8.55
N GLN A 59 -3.39 -23.75 8.11
CA GLN A 59 -2.51 -22.97 8.97
C GLN A 59 -3.11 -21.59 9.26
N PRO A 60 -2.95 -21.07 10.49
CA PRO A 60 -3.43 -19.74 10.81
C PRO A 60 -2.67 -18.67 10.04
N LEU A 61 -3.40 -17.78 9.38
CA LEU A 61 -2.83 -16.62 8.71
C LEU A 61 -2.52 -15.50 9.72
N PRO A 62 -1.53 -14.64 9.43
CA PRO A 62 -1.25 -13.48 10.27
C PRO A 62 -2.42 -12.49 10.25
N LYS A 63 -2.67 -11.82 11.37
CA LYS A 63 -3.66 -10.74 11.46
C LYS A 63 -2.93 -9.40 11.44
N LEU A 64 -3.04 -8.71 10.29
CA LEU A 64 -2.49 -7.39 10.08
C LEU A 64 -3.63 -6.36 10.03
N GLN A 65 -3.51 -5.32 10.86
CA GLN A 65 -4.39 -4.15 10.87
C GLN A 65 -3.53 -2.90 10.85
N TRP A 66 -4.06 -1.79 10.35
CA TRP A 66 -3.34 -0.52 10.39
C TRP A 66 -4.28 0.66 10.53
N ILE A 67 -3.75 1.74 11.06
CA ILE A 67 -4.34 3.07 10.98
C ILE A 67 -3.41 3.99 10.19
N LYS A 68 -4.01 4.90 9.43
CA LYS A 68 -3.33 5.98 8.73
C LYS A 68 -3.88 7.29 9.24
N ALA A 69 -3.01 8.27 9.47
CA ALA A 69 -3.46 9.64 9.67
C ALA A 69 -2.43 10.63 9.19
N SER A 70 -2.84 11.89 9.09
CA SER A 70 -1.97 12.99 8.70
C SER A 70 -2.43 14.27 9.35
N ASN A 71 -1.50 15.21 9.48
CA ASN A 71 -1.75 16.57 9.90
C ASN A 71 -0.95 17.53 8.98
N ASN A 72 -0.87 18.80 9.38
CA ASN A 72 -0.23 19.83 8.58
C ASN A 72 1.30 19.67 8.46
N THR A 73 1.94 18.83 9.27
CA THR A 73 3.40 18.65 9.26
C THR A 73 3.85 17.26 8.84
N HIS A 74 3.06 16.20 9.10
CA HIS A 74 3.44 14.83 8.78
C HIS A 74 2.24 13.90 8.58
N GLY A 75 2.50 12.77 7.93
CA GLY A 75 1.64 11.59 7.93
C GLY A 75 2.25 10.47 8.74
N TYR A 76 1.42 9.55 9.22
CA TYR A 76 1.88 8.31 9.83
C TYR A 76 1.02 7.11 9.43
N ILE A 77 1.66 5.94 9.46
CA ILE A 77 1.03 4.63 9.46
C ILE A 77 1.42 3.94 10.76
N ARG A 78 0.45 3.34 11.43
CA ARG A 78 0.68 2.45 12.58
C ARG A 78 0.04 1.11 12.30
N ALA A 79 0.89 0.10 12.09
CA ALA A 79 0.50 -1.27 11.76
C ALA A 79 0.59 -2.18 12.99
N THR A 80 -0.51 -2.83 13.33
CA THR A 80 -0.61 -3.79 14.42
C THR A 80 -0.64 -5.20 13.83
N VAL A 81 0.29 -6.03 14.29
CA VAL A 81 0.31 -7.47 14.00
C VAL A 81 -0.12 -8.22 15.25
N ASP A 82 -1.21 -8.97 15.15
CA ASP A 82 -1.63 -9.96 16.14
C ASP A 82 -1.16 -11.36 15.69
N PHE A 83 -0.27 -11.95 16.47
CA PHE A 83 0.27 -13.30 16.29
C PHE A 83 -0.05 -14.20 17.50
N SER A 84 -1.17 -13.96 18.18
CA SER A 84 -1.68 -14.84 19.24
C SER A 84 -2.00 -16.26 18.74
N ILE A 85 -2.42 -16.38 17.48
CA ILE A 85 -2.73 -17.64 16.80
C ILE A 85 -1.83 -17.84 15.56
N GLY A 86 -1.57 -16.77 14.81
CA GLY A 86 -0.80 -16.79 13.58
C GLY A 86 0.72 -16.71 13.77
N PRO A 87 1.49 -16.71 12.67
CA PRO A 87 2.93 -16.64 12.72
C PRO A 87 3.44 -15.27 13.19
N LYS A 88 4.50 -15.27 14.00
CA LYS A 88 5.25 -14.05 14.37
C LYS A 88 5.99 -13.49 13.13
N PRO A 89 5.98 -12.16 12.90
CA PRO A 89 6.76 -11.54 11.82
C PRO A 89 8.26 -11.87 11.86
N ILE A 90 8.86 -12.05 10.68
CA ILE A 90 10.31 -12.16 10.47
C ILE A 90 10.94 -10.78 10.41
N SER A 91 10.37 -9.89 9.61
CA SER A 91 10.89 -8.54 9.36
C SER A 91 9.79 -7.59 8.90
N ALA A 92 10.06 -6.29 8.99
CA ALA A 92 9.22 -5.23 8.44
C ALA A 92 10.10 -4.19 7.75
N TYR A 93 9.61 -3.67 6.62
CA TYR A 93 10.27 -2.66 5.80
C TYR A 93 9.30 -1.54 5.45
N GLY A 94 9.80 -0.31 5.36
CA GLY A 94 9.04 0.82 4.86
C GLY A 94 9.38 1.07 3.40
N TYR A 95 8.40 1.52 2.64
CA TYR A 95 8.61 2.04 1.29
C TYR A 95 8.05 3.45 1.19
N ARG A 96 8.77 4.35 0.52
CA ARG A 96 8.31 5.72 0.23
C ARG A 96 8.63 6.12 -1.20
N ALA A 97 7.78 6.95 -1.80
CA ALA A 97 7.97 7.55 -3.11
C ALA A 97 7.48 9.00 -3.07
N ARG A 98 8.12 9.88 -3.85
CA ARG A 98 7.75 11.29 -3.96
C ARG A 98 7.42 11.63 -5.40
N THR A 99 6.32 12.37 -5.62
CA THR A 99 5.97 12.87 -6.94
C THR A 99 6.96 13.93 -7.41
N LEU A 100 6.99 14.19 -8.72
CA LEU A 100 7.94 15.14 -9.31
C LEU A 100 7.52 16.61 -9.13
N ASN A 101 6.24 16.86 -8.82
CA ASN A 101 5.63 18.18 -8.61
C ASN A 101 4.23 18.04 -7.98
N ASP A 102 3.60 19.18 -7.73
CA ASP A 102 2.20 19.40 -7.30
C ASP A 102 1.13 19.31 -8.41
N LYS A 103 1.48 18.94 -9.64
CA LYS A 103 0.50 18.90 -10.73
C LYS A 103 -0.24 17.56 -10.81
N ARG A 104 0.41 16.47 -10.39
CA ARG A 104 -0.17 15.12 -10.44
C ARG A 104 0.22 14.29 -9.23
N ARG A 105 -0.80 13.81 -8.52
CA ARG A 105 -0.69 12.82 -7.45
C ARG A 105 -0.65 11.40 -8.06
N ASP A 106 0.42 11.09 -8.78
CA ASP A 106 0.57 9.82 -9.52
C ASP A 106 1.87 9.09 -9.16
N PHE A 107 1.73 7.87 -8.65
CA PHE A 107 2.82 7.01 -8.19
C PHE A 107 3.00 5.75 -9.07
N ARG A 108 2.31 5.67 -10.21
CA ARG A 108 2.44 4.56 -11.16
C ARG A 108 3.81 4.61 -11.83
N LEU A 109 4.43 3.44 -12.05
CA LEU A 109 5.71 3.33 -12.78
C LEU A 109 5.59 3.69 -14.26
N LEU A 110 4.46 3.33 -14.88
CA LEU A 110 4.15 3.64 -16.28
C LEU A 110 2.94 4.56 -16.36
N ILE A 111 3.08 5.63 -17.14
CA ILE A 111 2.02 6.60 -17.46
C ILE A 111 1.87 6.70 -18.98
N GLY A 112 0.73 7.15 -19.49
CA GLY A 112 0.62 7.43 -20.92
C GLY A 112 1.49 8.62 -21.33
N ASN A 113 2.10 8.49 -22.50
CA ASN A 113 2.90 9.58 -23.06
C ASN A 113 1.98 10.74 -23.46
N PRO A 114 2.21 11.98 -22.95
CA PRO A 114 1.40 13.14 -23.33
C PRO A 114 1.37 13.44 -24.83
N ALA A 115 2.42 13.04 -25.56
CA ALA A 115 2.48 13.18 -27.02
C ALA A 115 1.82 12.02 -27.79
N ASP A 116 1.67 10.84 -27.17
CA ASP A 116 1.06 9.65 -27.77
C ASP A 116 0.55 8.69 -26.67
N PRO A 117 -0.70 8.84 -26.20
CA PRO A 117 -1.22 8.06 -25.06
C PRO A 117 -1.21 6.54 -25.25
N LYS A 118 -1.07 6.05 -26.50
CA LYS A 118 -0.95 4.61 -26.79
C LYS A 118 0.42 4.05 -26.43
N LYS A 119 1.41 4.90 -26.19
CA LYS A 119 2.78 4.51 -25.82
C LYS A 119 2.99 4.84 -24.35
N PRO A 120 3.17 3.84 -23.47
CA PRO A 120 3.53 4.10 -22.09
C PRO A 120 4.94 4.72 -22.03
N MET A 121 5.14 5.63 -21.08
CA MET A 121 6.45 6.14 -20.69
C MET A 121 6.69 5.87 -19.21
N VAL A 122 7.97 5.80 -18.83
CA VAL A 122 8.34 5.67 -17.42
C VAL A 122 8.06 6.99 -16.71
N ASN A 123 7.31 6.90 -15.62
CA ASN A 123 7.18 7.96 -14.63
C ASN A 123 8.29 7.76 -13.59
N PRO A 124 9.26 8.69 -13.45
CA PRO A 124 10.41 8.54 -12.57
C PRO A 124 10.06 8.75 -11.08
N VAL A 125 8.94 8.19 -10.62
CA VAL A 125 8.49 8.14 -9.23
C VAL A 125 8.71 6.72 -8.72
N PHE A 126 9.84 6.49 -8.06
CA PHE A 126 10.24 5.18 -7.56
C PHE A 126 10.01 5.06 -6.05
N TRP A 127 9.65 3.84 -5.64
CA TRP A 127 9.50 3.43 -4.25
C TRP A 127 10.85 2.97 -3.72
N PHE A 128 11.37 3.69 -2.73
CA PHE A 128 12.64 3.39 -2.06
C PHE A 128 12.39 2.89 -0.64
N ASN A 129 13.33 2.06 -0.16
CA ASN A 129 13.31 1.60 1.22
C ASN A 129 13.44 2.76 2.20
N THR A 130 12.72 2.66 3.31
CA THR A 130 12.85 3.51 4.47
C THR A 130 12.67 2.68 5.73
N GLU A 131 13.20 3.18 6.84
CA GLU A 131 13.16 2.45 8.11
C GLU A 131 11.77 2.52 8.73
N VAL A 132 11.37 1.41 9.34
CA VAL A 132 10.13 1.30 10.11
C VAL A 132 10.51 1.11 11.57
N VAL A 133 9.84 1.85 12.45
CA VAL A 133 10.06 1.76 13.89
C VAL A 133 9.22 0.63 14.44
N LYS A 134 9.82 -0.25 15.23
CA LYS A 134 9.07 -1.21 16.05
C LYS A 134 8.77 -0.55 17.40
N GLU A 135 7.53 -0.08 17.59
CA GLU A 135 7.13 0.68 18.78
C GLU A 135 6.94 -0.22 20.01
N ILE A 136 6.24 -1.33 19.81
CA ILE A 136 5.82 -2.24 20.88
C ILE A 136 6.03 -3.67 20.41
N GLU A 137 6.56 -4.52 21.30
CA GLU A 137 6.62 -5.96 21.12
C GLU A 137 6.21 -6.64 22.43
N THR A 138 5.14 -7.42 22.37
CA THR A 138 4.68 -8.30 23.45
C THR A 138 4.81 -9.76 23.03
N ASN A 139 4.34 -10.69 23.87
CA ASN A 139 4.33 -12.11 23.54
C ASN A 139 3.36 -12.49 22.41
N THR A 140 2.41 -11.61 22.04
CA THR A 140 1.36 -11.91 21.06
C THR A 140 1.14 -10.80 20.04
N THR A 141 1.79 -9.65 20.19
CA THR A 141 1.51 -8.46 19.39
C THR A 141 2.76 -7.66 19.12
N ILE A 142 2.93 -7.18 17.88
CA ILE A 142 3.95 -6.20 17.52
C ILE A 142 3.27 -5.02 16.84
N ILE A 143 3.69 -3.80 17.20
CA ILE A 143 3.27 -2.57 16.54
C ILE A 143 4.46 -1.96 15.81
N TYR A 144 4.29 -1.73 14.51
CA TYR A 144 5.21 -1.03 13.64
C TYR A 144 4.66 0.35 13.29
N SER A 145 5.53 1.36 13.19
CA SER A 145 5.15 2.68 12.73
C SER A 145 6.11 3.26 11.70
N LEU A 146 5.53 4.07 10.82
CA LEU A 146 6.24 4.82 9.79
C LEU A 146 5.65 6.22 9.73
N THR A 147 6.47 7.22 10.03
CA THR A 147 6.09 8.64 10.01
C THR A 147 6.94 9.35 8.96
N ILE A 148 6.30 10.11 8.08
CA ILE A 148 6.96 10.89 7.04
C ILE A 148 6.47 12.34 7.11
N GLU A 149 7.39 13.29 7.07
CA GLU A 149 7.07 14.71 7.00
C GLU A 149 6.43 15.07 5.66
N ASN A 150 5.53 16.05 5.67
CA ASN A 150 4.92 16.55 4.45
C ASN A 150 6.01 17.12 3.53
N PRO A 151 6.01 16.77 2.24
CA PRO A 151 6.96 17.37 1.30
C PRO A 151 6.65 18.85 1.08
N ASN A 152 7.68 19.64 0.76
CA ASN A 152 7.52 21.06 0.42
C ASN A 152 6.74 21.27 -0.88
N ASP A 153 6.79 20.31 -1.80
CA ASP A 153 6.10 20.31 -3.09
C ASP A 153 5.64 18.88 -3.43
N GLY A 154 4.50 18.78 -4.12
CA GLY A 154 3.92 17.50 -4.53
C GLY A 154 3.37 16.65 -3.39
N TRP A 155 3.44 15.33 -3.59
CA TRP A 155 2.97 14.33 -2.66
C TRP A 155 4.02 13.28 -2.37
N GLU A 156 3.92 12.71 -1.19
CA GLU A 156 4.72 11.61 -0.74
C GLU A 156 3.82 10.45 -0.35
N GLY A 157 4.00 9.31 -1.02
CA GLY A 157 3.31 8.07 -0.74
C GLY A 157 4.23 7.15 0.07
N PHE A 158 3.71 6.47 1.08
CA PHE A 158 4.47 5.49 1.86
C PHE A 158 3.59 4.33 2.36
N PHE A 159 4.19 3.16 2.58
CA PHE A 159 3.53 1.99 3.15
C PHE A 159 4.53 1.09 3.88
N ILE A 160 4.03 0.16 4.71
CA ILE A 160 4.83 -0.83 5.42
C ILE A 160 4.62 -2.21 4.78
N GLN A 161 5.70 -2.94 4.50
CA GLN A 161 5.71 -4.36 4.18
C GLN A 161 6.12 -5.17 5.42
N ILE A 162 5.46 -6.28 5.69
CA ILE A 162 5.75 -7.20 6.78
C ILE A 162 5.85 -8.61 6.22
N ASN A 163 6.93 -9.29 6.58
CA ASN A 163 7.22 -10.64 6.13
C ASN A 163 6.93 -11.65 7.24
N PHE A 164 6.19 -12.70 6.92
CA PHE A 164 5.80 -13.76 7.84
C PHE A 164 6.34 -15.10 7.35
N PRO A 165 6.73 -16.01 8.28
CA PRO A 165 7.04 -17.37 7.87
C PRO A 165 5.77 -18.05 7.37
N GLY A 166 5.88 -18.71 6.22
CA GLY A 166 4.85 -19.60 5.68
C GLY A 166 5.26 -21.07 5.79
N SER A 167 4.33 -21.96 5.43
CA SER A 167 4.58 -23.40 5.39
C SER A 167 5.70 -23.76 4.41
N ASN A 168 6.39 -24.88 4.64
CA ASN A 168 7.41 -25.41 3.72
C ASN A 168 8.52 -24.40 3.36
N GLY A 169 8.88 -23.52 4.29
CA GLY A 169 9.94 -22.52 4.10
C GLY A 169 9.57 -21.37 3.17
N THR A 170 8.28 -21.18 2.85
CA THR A 170 7.83 -20.01 2.09
C THR A 170 7.80 -18.77 2.98
N VAL A 171 7.70 -17.60 2.35
CA VAL A 171 7.49 -16.32 3.04
C VAL A 171 6.19 -15.71 2.53
N LEU A 172 5.33 -15.33 3.45
CA LEU A 172 4.13 -14.57 3.16
C LEU A 172 4.44 -13.09 3.38
N GLU A 173 4.38 -12.30 2.32
CA GLU A 173 4.60 -10.86 2.37
C GLU A 173 3.24 -10.14 2.34
N LEU A 174 2.97 -9.32 3.36
CA LEU A 174 1.79 -8.46 3.42
C LEU A 174 2.20 -7.01 3.52
N THR A 175 1.34 -6.10 3.08
CA THR A 175 1.57 -4.66 3.14
C THR A 175 0.36 -3.93 3.71
N THR A 176 0.60 -2.80 4.35
CA THR A 176 -0.46 -1.82 4.62
C THR A 176 -0.93 -1.18 3.32
N GLU A 177 -2.05 -0.47 3.39
CA GLU A 177 -2.34 0.53 2.37
C GLU A 177 -1.26 1.60 2.29
N THR A 178 -1.20 2.25 1.13
CA THR A 178 -0.43 3.48 0.95
C THR A 178 -1.10 4.61 1.71
N GLN A 179 -0.31 5.33 2.52
CA GLN A 179 -0.62 6.67 2.99
C GLN A 179 0.00 7.67 2.04
N ILE A 180 -0.76 8.70 1.66
CA ILE A 180 -0.27 9.78 0.80
C ILE A 180 -0.43 11.09 1.55
N ILE A 181 0.64 11.88 1.57
CA ILE A 181 0.67 13.19 2.21
C ILE A 181 1.23 14.28 1.29
N PRO A 182 0.79 15.54 1.43
CA PRO A 182 -0.37 15.96 2.22
C PRO A 182 -1.67 15.36 1.64
N ASP A 183 -2.72 15.24 2.46
CA ASP A 183 -4.03 14.75 1.97
C ASP A 183 -4.78 15.87 1.23
N SER A 184 -4.26 16.19 0.04
CA SER A 184 -4.81 17.17 -0.89
C SER A 184 -4.92 16.55 -2.28
N TYR A 185 -5.72 17.17 -3.13
CA TYR A 185 -5.86 16.81 -4.54
C TYR A 185 -5.40 17.97 -5.43
N PRO A 186 -4.81 17.69 -6.60
CA PRO A 186 -4.36 18.72 -7.54
C PRO A 186 -5.53 19.55 -8.11
N THR A 187 -6.75 19.04 -7.99
CA THR A 187 -7.96 19.66 -8.53
C THR A 187 -9.05 19.65 -7.48
N ASN A 188 -9.92 20.64 -7.52
CA ASN A 188 -11.15 20.64 -6.74
C ASN A 188 -12.07 19.49 -7.18
N ASP A 189 -13.01 19.13 -6.31
CA ASP A 189 -14.09 18.21 -6.69
C ASP A 189 -14.78 18.73 -7.95
N CYS A 190 -14.86 17.87 -8.97
CA CYS A 190 -15.64 18.15 -10.16
C CYS A 190 -17.09 17.67 -9.95
N HIS A 191 -18.03 18.19 -10.74
CA HIS A 191 -19.41 17.70 -10.81
C HIS A 191 -19.87 17.56 -12.27
N ASP A 192 -20.84 16.67 -12.51
CA ASP A 192 -21.53 16.46 -13.79
C ASP A 192 -20.60 16.10 -14.97
N GLU A 193 -20.97 16.47 -16.20
CA GLU A 193 -20.22 16.14 -17.43
C GLU A 193 -18.78 16.68 -17.42
N GLN A 194 -18.49 17.68 -16.59
CA GLN A 194 -17.13 18.23 -16.41
C GLN A 194 -16.20 17.25 -15.66
N CYS A 195 -16.74 16.19 -15.05
CA CYS A 195 -15.98 15.10 -14.42
C CYS A 195 -15.53 14.00 -15.40
N ALA A 196 -15.93 14.06 -16.67
CA ALA A 196 -15.50 13.06 -17.65
C ALA A 196 -13.98 13.17 -17.85
N GLY A 197 -13.22 12.36 -17.10
CA GLY A 197 -11.78 12.28 -17.25
C GLY A 197 -11.42 11.79 -18.65
N SER A 198 -10.44 12.44 -19.27
CA SER A 198 -9.76 11.86 -20.43
C SER A 198 -8.74 10.85 -19.92
N LEU A 199 -8.79 9.63 -20.45
CA LEU A 199 -7.78 8.62 -20.17
C LEU A 199 -6.41 9.18 -20.57
N VAL A 200 -5.52 9.31 -19.58
CA VAL A 200 -4.10 9.63 -19.72
C VAL A 200 -3.23 8.49 -19.26
#